data_AF-A0A8I1WSN7-F1
#
_entry.id   AF-A0A8I1WSN7-F1
#
_cell.length_a   1.000
_cell.length_b   1.000
_cell.length_c   1.000
_cell.angle_alpha   90.00
_cell.angle_beta   90.00
_cell.angle_gamma   90.00
#
_symmetry.space_group_name_H-M   'P 1'
#
loop_
_entity.id
_entity.type
_entity.pdbx_description
1 polymer ?
#
loop_
_entity_poly.entity_id
_entity_poly.type
_entity_poly.pdbx_seq_one_letter_code
_entity_poly.pdbx_strand_id
1 'polypeptide(L)'
;MGLLGSLGLSGCTLPGAGVDVSGDLKLLYAPFSLSNPPRYWQVHQPQDGNPAPLEWEDKDGRIALAARPGLGAFEIGRRTNVIVLASPFLSFDWQFNSAAQVGDVELVLGFRRQTQGSWTESDLGSGKPTMDQEVRIAVGQYSVRYGEWHREYFDLSTLYRRYWPDTAADEVRLVWIGLVSGQDHVASENSVTHLTHILLSR
;
A
#
# COMPACT_ATOMS: atom_id res chain seq x y z
N MET A 1 -28.01 -30.27 34.78
CA MET A 1 -26.61 -29.79 34.85
C MET A 1 -26.22 -29.42 33.43
N GLY A 2 -26.31 -28.12 33.09
CA GLY A 2 -26.15 -27.62 31.72
C GLY A 2 -24.69 -27.31 31.45
N LEU A 3 -24.17 -27.81 30.33
CA LEU A 3 -22.88 -27.42 29.77
C LEU A 3 -23.17 -26.60 28.51
N LEU A 4 -23.05 -25.27 28.66
CA LEU A 4 -23.00 -24.32 27.57
C LEU A 4 -21.69 -24.54 26.80
N GLY A 5 -21.78 -25.13 25.61
CA GLY A 5 -20.68 -25.20 24.67
C GLY A 5 -20.42 -23.82 24.07
N SER A 6 -19.30 -23.21 24.44
CA SER A 6 -18.76 -22.00 23.83
C SER A 6 -18.34 -22.29 22.39
N LEU A 7 -19.12 -21.81 21.43
CA LEU A 7 -18.72 -21.71 20.03
C LEU A 7 -17.63 -20.65 19.91
N GLY A 8 -16.37 -21.07 19.92
CA GLY A 8 -15.24 -20.24 19.55
C GLY A 8 -15.31 -19.94 18.05
N LEU A 9 -15.60 -18.69 17.70
CA LEU A 9 -15.45 -18.16 16.34
C LEU A 9 -13.97 -18.24 15.95
N SER A 10 -13.60 -19.32 15.27
CA SER A 10 -12.31 -19.42 14.59
C SER A 10 -12.37 -18.54 13.36
N GLY A 11 -11.99 -17.27 13.51
CA GLY A 11 -11.72 -16.39 12.39
C GLY A 11 -10.59 -17.01 11.57
N CYS A 12 -10.90 -17.50 10.38
CA CYS A 12 -9.91 -17.99 9.43
C CYS A 12 -9.00 -16.82 9.03
N THR A 13 -7.90 -16.63 9.74
CA THR A 13 -6.80 -15.78 9.28
C THR A 13 -6.17 -16.49 8.11
N LEU A 14 -6.26 -15.89 6.93
CA LEU A 14 -5.57 -16.33 5.74
C LEU A 14 -4.05 -16.23 5.98
N PRO A 15 -3.31 -17.35 6.07
CA PRO A 15 -1.86 -17.31 6.27
C PRO A 15 -1.21 -16.61 5.08
N GLY A 16 -0.53 -15.49 5.31
CA GLY A 16 0.15 -14.72 4.25
C GLY A 16 -0.52 -13.39 3.87
N ALA A 17 -1.70 -13.08 4.39
CA ALA A 17 -2.35 -11.78 4.20
C ALA A 17 -1.66 -10.62 4.95
N GLY A 18 -0.77 -10.92 5.91
CA GLY A 18 0.03 -9.92 6.64
C GLY A 18 -0.73 -9.10 7.69
N VAL A 19 -1.94 -9.53 8.03
CA VAL A 19 -2.77 -8.95 9.10
C VAL A 19 -2.31 -9.55 10.42
N ASP A 20 -1.84 -8.72 11.35
CA ASP A 20 -1.46 -9.20 12.67
C ASP A 20 -2.68 -9.43 13.58
N VAL A 21 -2.44 -9.92 14.80
CA VAL A 21 -3.49 -10.20 15.78
C VAL A 21 -4.30 -8.96 16.20
N SER A 22 -3.77 -7.76 15.97
CA SER A 22 -4.45 -6.48 16.22
C SER A 22 -5.37 -6.08 15.06
N GLY A 23 -5.20 -6.71 13.90
CA GLY A 23 -5.92 -6.36 12.67
C GLY A 23 -5.18 -5.34 11.81
N ASP A 24 -3.91 -5.07 12.12
CA ASP A 24 -3.09 -4.13 11.37
C ASP A 24 -2.40 -4.84 10.20
N LEU A 25 -2.37 -4.19 9.03
CA LEU A 25 -1.68 -4.71 7.85
C LEU A 25 -0.37 -3.95 7.62
N LYS A 26 0.73 -4.68 7.77
CA LYS A 26 2.09 -4.19 7.52
C LYS A 26 2.51 -4.47 6.08
N LEU A 27 2.81 -3.41 5.32
CA LEU A 27 3.11 -3.51 3.89
C LEU A 27 4.60 -3.28 3.61
N LEU A 28 5.19 -2.14 3.98
CA LEU A 28 6.63 -1.90 3.80
C LEU A 28 7.36 -1.88 5.16
N TYR A 29 7.69 -3.06 5.70
CA TYR A 29 8.33 -3.19 7.01
C TYR A 29 9.65 -3.97 7.00
N ALA A 30 9.92 -4.74 5.94
CA ALA A 30 11.15 -5.49 5.79
C ALA A 30 11.53 -5.53 4.31
N PRO A 31 12.85 -5.49 4.00
CA PRO A 31 13.30 -5.56 2.62
C PRO A 31 13.05 -6.97 2.06
N PHE A 32 12.76 -7.05 0.77
CA PHE A 32 12.62 -8.30 0.04
C PHE A 32 13.20 -8.16 -1.37
N SER A 33 13.45 -9.29 -2.05
CA SER A 33 13.99 -9.25 -3.41
C SER A 33 13.00 -8.57 -4.36
N LEU A 34 13.40 -7.44 -4.96
CA LEU A 34 12.57 -6.73 -5.94
C LEU A 34 12.49 -7.46 -7.28
N SER A 35 13.48 -8.32 -7.60
CA SER A 35 13.50 -9.15 -8.81
C SER A 35 12.76 -10.47 -8.66
N ASN A 36 12.63 -10.97 -7.42
CA ASN A 36 11.85 -12.15 -7.08
C ASN A 36 10.95 -11.86 -5.86
N PRO A 37 9.89 -11.05 -6.04
CA PRO A 37 9.07 -10.60 -4.93
C PRO A 37 8.23 -11.74 -4.34
N PRO A 38 7.80 -11.63 -3.07
CA PRO A 38 6.94 -12.65 -2.45
C PRO A 38 5.61 -12.81 -3.20
N ARG A 39 4.94 -13.96 -3.04
CA ARG A 39 3.74 -14.39 -3.79
C ARG A 39 2.68 -13.31 -4.04
N TYR A 40 2.39 -12.45 -3.07
CA TYR A 40 1.32 -11.45 -3.16
C TYR A 40 1.80 -10.05 -3.59
N TRP A 41 3.10 -9.90 -3.85
CA TRP A 41 3.71 -8.68 -4.34
C TRP A 41 3.91 -8.73 -5.84
N GLN A 42 3.84 -7.57 -6.46
CA GLN A 42 4.25 -7.34 -7.84
C GLN A 42 5.24 -6.18 -7.85
N VAL A 43 6.26 -6.30 -8.68
CA VAL A 43 7.24 -5.25 -8.93
C VAL A 43 7.44 -5.17 -10.44
N HIS A 44 7.27 -3.97 -10.98
CA HIS A 44 7.54 -3.60 -12.35
C HIS A 44 8.49 -2.41 -12.33
N GLN A 45 9.67 -2.59 -12.89
CA GLN A 45 10.65 -1.53 -13.11
C GLN A 45 11.60 -1.97 -14.24
N PRO A 46 12.28 -1.03 -14.92
CA PRO A 46 13.40 -1.34 -15.79
C PRO A 46 14.45 -2.21 -15.08
N GLN A 47 14.88 -3.31 -15.72
CA GLN A 47 15.82 -4.26 -15.11
C GLN A 47 17.30 -3.88 -15.28
N ASP A 48 17.62 -2.99 -16.23
CA ASP A 48 19.00 -2.67 -16.62
C ASP A 48 19.49 -1.31 -16.07
N GLY A 49 18.73 -0.67 -15.17
CA GLY A 49 19.10 0.61 -14.57
C GLY A 49 20.08 0.44 -13.40
N ASN A 50 21.18 1.22 -13.39
CA ASN A 50 22.06 1.36 -12.24
C ASN A 50 22.34 2.85 -11.94
N PRO A 51 21.75 3.44 -10.88
CA PRO A 51 20.83 2.81 -9.94
C PRO A 51 19.47 2.47 -10.58
N ALA A 52 18.76 1.49 -10.00
CA ALA A 52 17.42 1.12 -10.44
C ALA A 52 16.37 2.11 -9.89
N PRO A 53 15.18 2.25 -10.54
CA PRO A 53 14.13 3.12 -10.04
C PRO A 53 13.61 2.77 -8.65
N LEU A 54 13.63 1.50 -8.26
CA LEU A 54 13.30 1.03 -6.91
C LEU A 54 14.47 0.25 -6.30
N GLU A 55 14.85 0.63 -5.09
CA GLU A 55 15.91 -0.04 -4.33
C GLU A 55 15.62 0.01 -2.82
N TRP A 56 16.08 -1.00 -2.07
CA TRP A 56 16.05 -0.98 -0.62
C TRP A 56 17.32 -0.34 -0.07
N GLU A 57 17.18 0.64 0.81
CA GLU A 57 18.30 1.38 1.38
C GLU A 57 18.16 1.49 2.91
N ASP A 58 19.29 1.55 3.61
CA ASP A 58 19.32 2.08 4.97
C ASP A 58 19.38 3.61 4.89
N LYS A 59 18.30 4.25 5.32
CA LYS A 59 18.19 5.70 5.37
C LYS A 59 17.94 6.16 6.79
N ASP A 60 18.96 6.80 7.38
CA ASP A 60 18.96 7.31 8.76
C ASP A 60 18.63 6.22 9.80
N GLY A 61 19.13 4.99 9.60
CA GLY A 61 18.89 3.84 10.49
C GLY A 61 17.54 3.16 10.26
N ARG A 62 16.85 3.47 9.15
CA ARG A 62 15.57 2.87 8.77
C ARG A 62 15.73 2.18 7.43
N ILE A 63 15.28 0.93 7.34
CA ILE A 63 15.13 0.30 6.03
C ILE A 63 13.97 0.96 5.29
N ALA A 64 14.28 1.57 4.17
CA ALA A 64 13.36 2.32 3.34
C ALA A 64 13.41 1.85 1.89
N LEU A 65 12.29 1.93 1.21
CA LEU A 65 12.23 1.81 -0.23
C LEU A 65 12.57 3.17 -0.84
N ALA A 66 13.70 3.27 -1.53
CA ALA A 66 14.07 4.43 -2.31
C ALA A 66 13.39 4.34 -3.69
N ALA A 67 12.55 5.32 -3.99
CA ALA A 67 11.86 5.47 -5.26
C ALA A 67 12.46 6.64 -6.06
N ARG A 68 12.89 6.35 -7.29
CA ARG A 68 13.62 7.25 -8.19
C ARG A 68 12.89 7.39 -9.52
N PRO A 69 11.79 8.14 -9.57
CA PRO A 69 10.95 8.24 -10.77
C PRO A 69 11.68 8.86 -11.97
N GLY A 70 12.71 9.67 -11.73
CA GLY A 70 13.55 10.24 -12.80
C GLY A 70 14.42 9.22 -13.55
N LEU A 71 14.59 8.01 -13.01
CA LEU A 71 15.36 6.92 -13.63
C LEU A 71 14.49 5.95 -14.43
N GLY A 72 13.17 6.09 -14.36
CA GLY A 72 12.22 5.25 -15.08
C GLY A 72 10.91 5.05 -14.31
N ALA A 73 9.86 4.71 -15.07
CA ALA A 73 8.58 4.36 -14.49
C ALA A 73 8.67 3.06 -13.69
N PHE A 74 7.92 3.00 -12.58
CA PHE A 74 7.85 1.81 -11.75
C PHE A 74 6.45 1.61 -11.18
N GLU A 75 6.15 0.37 -10.80
CA GLU A 75 5.03 -0.01 -9.96
C GLU A 75 5.48 -1.10 -8.99
N ILE A 76 5.22 -0.91 -7.70
CA ILE A 76 5.39 -1.94 -6.68
C ILE A 76 4.15 -1.97 -5.83
N GLY A 77 3.57 -3.14 -5.63
CA GLY A 77 2.40 -3.22 -4.79
C GLY A 77 2.08 -4.63 -4.34
N ARG A 78 1.14 -4.69 -3.42
CA ARG A 78 0.72 -5.91 -2.78
C ARG A 78 -0.78 -6.07 -2.94
N ARG A 79 -1.18 -7.29 -3.28
CA ARG A 79 -2.56 -7.74 -3.16
C ARG A 79 -2.97 -7.83 -1.71
N THR A 80 -4.17 -7.36 -1.42
CA THR A 80 -4.74 -7.33 -0.08
C THR A 80 -6.17 -7.86 -0.09
N ASN A 81 -6.71 -8.07 1.10
CA ASN A 81 -8.11 -8.44 1.30
C ASN A 81 -8.62 -7.78 2.58
N VAL A 82 -8.69 -6.45 2.57
CA VAL A 82 -9.03 -5.66 3.75
C VAL A 82 -10.41 -5.05 3.55
N ILE A 83 -11.33 -5.33 4.47
CA ILE A 83 -12.60 -4.60 4.54
C ILE A 83 -12.27 -3.17 4.95
N VAL A 84 -12.62 -2.19 4.10
CA VAL A 84 -12.17 -0.80 4.26
C VAL A 84 -12.54 -0.23 5.63
N LEU A 85 -13.77 -0.47 6.10
CA LEU A 85 -14.25 0.03 7.39
C LEU A 85 -13.75 -0.78 8.59
N ALA A 86 -13.09 -1.92 8.37
CA ALA A 86 -12.45 -2.68 9.44
C ALA A 86 -11.02 -2.20 9.75
N SER A 87 -10.38 -1.48 8.82
CA SER A 87 -9.06 -0.86 8.97
C SER A 87 -9.07 0.52 8.29
N PRO A 88 -9.77 1.52 8.86
CA PRO A 88 -10.08 2.76 8.17
C PRO A 88 -8.90 3.74 8.10
N PHE A 89 -7.78 3.48 8.79
CA PHE A 89 -6.64 4.38 8.80
C PHE A 89 -5.47 3.79 8.03
N LEU A 90 -4.97 4.56 7.07
CA LEU A 90 -3.72 4.30 6.37
C LEU A 90 -2.67 5.29 6.88
N SER A 91 -1.47 4.81 7.19
CA SER A 91 -0.33 5.66 7.50
C SER A 91 0.93 5.17 6.83
N PHE A 92 1.87 6.09 6.58
CA PHE A 92 3.19 5.77 6.04
C PHE A 92 4.18 6.88 6.37
N ASP A 93 5.45 6.51 6.41
CA ASP A 93 6.55 7.45 6.56
C ASP A 93 7.18 7.71 5.20
N TRP A 94 7.56 8.97 4.98
CA TRP A 94 8.33 9.35 3.80
C TRP A 94 9.38 10.40 4.13
N GLN A 95 10.38 10.49 3.27
CA GLN A 95 11.38 11.55 3.27
C GLN A 95 11.73 11.92 1.82
N PHE A 96 11.88 13.22 1.58
CA PHE A 96 12.40 13.76 0.32
C PHE A 96 13.87 14.13 0.44
N ASN A 97 14.62 13.86 -0.62
CA ASN A 97 15.85 14.60 -0.87
C ASN A 97 15.53 15.99 -1.48
N SER A 98 16.56 16.81 -1.73
CA SER A 98 16.38 18.19 -2.20
C SER A 98 15.86 18.32 -3.64
N ALA A 99 15.79 17.22 -4.41
CA ALA A 99 15.32 17.22 -5.79
C ALA A 99 13.91 16.63 -5.93
N ALA A 100 13.41 15.92 -4.91
CA ALA A 100 12.10 15.31 -4.92
C ALA A 100 10.98 16.33 -4.73
N GLN A 101 9.88 16.14 -5.45
CA GLN A 101 8.70 16.98 -5.45
C GLN A 101 7.43 16.17 -5.16
N VAL A 102 6.40 16.84 -4.65
CA VAL A 102 5.09 16.22 -4.44
C VAL A 102 4.55 15.72 -5.78
N GLY A 103 4.15 14.46 -5.83
CA GLY A 103 3.64 13.83 -7.05
C GLY A 103 4.71 13.18 -7.91
N ASP A 104 5.99 13.18 -7.52
CA ASP A 104 7.03 12.32 -8.12
C ASP A 104 6.70 10.83 -7.91
N VAL A 105 6.13 10.51 -6.75
CA VAL A 105 5.70 9.17 -6.35
C VAL A 105 4.26 9.26 -5.84
N GLU A 106 3.44 8.28 -6.18
CA GLU A 106 2.06 8.19 -5.71
C GLU A 106 1.80 6.85 -5.03
N LEU A 107 1.03 6.88 -3.95
CA LEU A 107 0.44 5.70 -3.35
C LEU A 107 -0.87 5.38 -4.08
N VAL A 108 -1.00 4.14 -4.55
CA VAL A 108 -2.15 3.64 -5.29
C VAL A 108 -2.95 2.70 -4.41
N LEU A 109 -4.24 2.97 -4.28
CA LEU A 109 -5.22 2.17 -3.55
C LEU A 109 -6.27 1.65 -4.51
N GLY A 110 -6.39 0.33 -4.59
CA GLY A 110 -7.35 -0.35 -5.45
C GLY A 110 -8.49 -0.96 -4.66
N PHE A 111 -9.72 -0.60 -5.01
CA PHE A 111 -10.92 -1.05 -4.32
C PHE A 111 -11.80 -1.88 -5.24
N ARG A 112 -12.48 -2.85 -4.64
CA ARG A 112 -13.48 -3.68 -5.31
C ARG A 112 -14.68 -3.88 -4.41
N ARG A 113 -15.88 -3.75 -4.98
CA ARG A 113 -17.15 -4.09 -4.36
C ARG A 113 -17.47 -5.56 -4.64
N GLN A 114 -17.87 -6.28 -3.61
CA GLN A 114 -18.32 -7.65 -3.75
C GLN A 114 -19.32 -8.00 -2.65
N THR A 115 -20.42 -8.65 -3.01
CA THR A 115 -21.44 -9.08 -2.05
C THR A 115 -20.89 -10.12 -1.06
N GLN A 116 -21.43 -10.14 0.14
CA GLN A 116 -21.01 -11.01 1.23
C GLN A 116 -20.93 -12.50 0.80
N GLY A 117 -19.84 -13.17 1.19
CA GLY A 117 -19.68 -14.62 0.99
C GLY A 117 -19.15 -15.08 -0.37
N SER A 118 -18.90 -14.16 -1.30
CA SER A 118 -18.43 -14.49 -2.66
C SER A 118 -16.91 -14.47 -2.85
N TRP A 119 -16.13 -14.16 -1.80
CA TRP A 119 -14.70 -13.86 -1.91
C TRP A 119 -13.80 -15.08 -1.60
N THR A 120 -12.94 -15.44 -2.54
CA THR A 120 -11.93 -16.50 -2.48
C THR A 120 -10.56 -15.94 -2.87
N GLU A 121 -9.46 -16.55 -2.42
CA GLU A 121 -8.11 -16.10 -2.85
C GLU A 121 -7.92 -16.13 -4.37
N SER A 122 -8.62 -17.04 -5.07
CA SER A 122 -8.62 -17.14 -6.53
C SER A 122 -9.22 -15.91 -7.21
N ASP A 123 -10.10 -15.16 -6.55
CA ASP A 123 -10.76 -13.98 -7.15
C ASP A 123 -9.81 -12.78 -7.35
N LEU A 124 -8.63 -12.83 -6.72
CA LEU A 124 -7.55 -11.88 -6.97
C LEU A 124 -6.74 -12.20 -8.25
N GLY A 125 -6.95 -13.37 -8.86
CA GLY A 125 -6.21 -13.81 -10.04
C GLY A 125 -4.69 -13.88 -9.84
N SER A 126 -3.93 -13.66 -10.91
CA SER A 126 -2.47 -13.48 -10.88
C SER A 126 -2.11 -12.05 -11.29
N GLY A 127 -1.26 -11.37 -10.50
CA GLY A 127 -0.86 -9.98 -10.76
C GLY A 127 -1.79 -8.95 -10.09
N LYS A 128 -1.84 -7.74 -10.64
CA LYS A 128 -2.67 -6.63 -10.16
C LYS A 128 -4.15 -6.98 -10.37
N PRO A 129 -4.98 -7.00 -9.31
CA PRO A 129 -6.38 -7.41 -9.42
C PRO A 129 -7.19 -6.36 -10.18
N THR A 130 -8.31 -6.78 -10.77
CA THR A 130 -9.30 -5.84 -11.31
C THR A 130 -9.90 -5.01 -10.18
N MET A 131 -10.02 -3.70 -10.38
CA MET A 131 -10.52 -2.73 -9.40
C MET A 131 -11.71 -1.98 -9.98
N ASP A 132 -12.71 -1.72 -9.15
CA ASP A 132 -13.86 -0.88 -9.51
C ASP A 132 -13.52 0.60 -9.34
N GLN A 133 -12.63 0.91 -8.39
CA GLN A 133 -12.17 2.26 -8.10
C GLN A 133 -10.68 2.22 -7.75
N GLU A 134 -9.91 3.07 -8.42
CA GLU A 134 -8.52 3.36 -8.05
C GLU A 134 -8.46 4.77 -7.43
N VAL A 135 -7.64 4.92 -6.41
CA VAL A 135 -7.33 6.21 -5.77
C VAL A 135 -5.82 6.35 -5.73
N ARG A 136 -5.32 7.48 -6.23
CA ARG A 136 -3.90 7.82 -6.25
C ARG A 136 -3.67 9.00 -5.32
N ILE A 137 -2.72 8.88 -4.41
CA ILE A 137 -2.37 9.88 -3.41
C ILE A 137 -0.93 10.28 -3.68
N ALA A 138 -0.70 11.52 -4.09
CA ALA A 138 0.65 12.06 -4.23
C ALA A 138 1.37 12.00 -2.87
N VAL A 139 2.55 11.39 -2.86
CA VAL A 139 3.38 11.30 -1.65
C VAL A 139 4.05 12.65 -1.44
N GLY A 140 4.05 13.13 -0.20
CA GLY A 140 4.72 14.35 0.20
C GLY A 140 3.81 15.57 0.31
N GLN A 141 4.40 16.66 0.81
CA GLN A 141 3.71 17.94 1.00
C GLN A 141 4.51 19.10 0.39
N TYR A 142 3.84 20.21 0.08
CA TYR A 142 4.53 21.37 -0.51
C TYR A 142 5.37 22.16 0.50
N SER A 143 5.05 22.06 1.80
CA SER A 143 5.75 22.73 2.89
C SER A 143 6.55 21.73 3.71
N VAL A 144 7.75 21.38 3.25
CA VAL A 144 8.56 20.29 3.81
C VAL A 144 9.98 20.73 4.15
N ARG A 145 10.58 20.03 5.11
CA ARG A 145 12.02 20.09 5.37
C ARG A 145 12.66 18.85 4.74
N TYR A 146 13.50 19.08 3.74
CA TYR A 146 14.25 18.01 3.08
C TYR A 146 15.16 17.30 4.08
N GLY A 147 15.28 15.98 3.93
CA GLY A 147 16.09 15.16 4.84
C GLY A 147 15.43 14.85 6.20
N GLU A 148 14.21 15.31 6.46
CA GLU A 148 13.45 14.94 7.66
C GLU A 148 12.38 13.89 7.33
N TRP A 149 12.18 12.93 8.24
CA TRP A 149 11.11 11.95 8.12
C TRP A 149 9.77 12.57 8.51
N HIS A 150 8.78 12.43 7.63
CA HIS A 150 7.41 12.85 7.85
C HIS A 150 6.49 11.64 7.89
N ARG A 151 5.39 11.74 8.65
CA ARG A 151 4.34 10.73 8.67
C ARG A 151 3.06 11.30 8.11
N GLU A 152 2.45 10.56 7.19
CA GLU A 152 1.13 10.86 6.65
C GLU A 152 0.07 9.90 7.17
N TYR A 153 -1.17 10.41 7.23
CA TYR A 153 -2.36 9.68 7.62
C TYR A 153 -3.47 9.94 6.62
N PHE A 154 -4.18 8.88 6.23
CA PHE A 154 -5.32 8.95 5.33
C PHE A 154 -6.50 8.17 5.91
N ASP A 155 -7.65 8.83 6.01
CA ASP A 155 -8.90 8.23 6.48
C ASP A 155 -9.68 7.61 5.31
N LEU A 156 -9.57 6.29 5.19
CA LEU A 156 -10.29 5.50 4.21
C LEU A 156 -11.80 5.48 4.47
N SER A 157 -12.27 5.81 5.67
CA SER A 157 -13.71 5.93 5.95
C SER A 157 -14.33 7.15 5.27
N THR A 158 -13.59 8.25 5.18
CA THR A 158 -14.01 9.44 4.43
C THR A 158 -14.08 9.14 2.93
N LEU A 159 -13.10 8.39 2.42
CA LEU A 159 -13.11 7.89 1.05
C LEU A 159 -14.33 6.97 0.82
N TYR A 160 -14.57 6.03 1.73
CA TYR A 160 -15.70 5.12 1.66
C TYR A 160 -17.02 5.87 1.55
N ARG A 161 -17.27 6.82 2.46
CA ARG A 161 -18.50 7.63 2.48
C ARG A 161 -18.71 8.44 1.20
N ARG A 162 -17.62 8.81 0.51
CA ARG A 162 -17.68 9.57 -0.74
C ARG A 162 -18.05 8.71 -1.94
N TYR A 163 -17.43 7.53 -2.08
CA TYR A 163 -17.57 6.69 -3.29
C TYR A 163 -18.63 5.59 -3.16
N TRP A 164 -18.95 5.18 -1.93
CA TRP A 164 -19.88 4.09 -1.64
C TRP A 164 -20.86 4.42 -0.52
N PRO A 165 -21.56 5.57 -0.57
CA PRO A 165 -22.44 6.01 0.52
C PRO A 165 -23.54 5.01 0.87
N ASP A 166 -24.05 4.28 -0.13
CA ASP A 166 -25.20 3.37 0.00
C ASP A 166 -24.81 1.88 0.01
N THR A 167 -23.51 1.57 0.00
CA THR A 167 -23.01 0.19 -0.01
C THR A 167 -22.89 -0.33 1.42
N ALA A 168 -23.07 -1.63 1.64
CA ALA A 168 -22.87 -2.23 2.96
C ALA A 168 -21.39 -2.25 3.36
N ALA A 169 -21.13 -2.02 4.65
CA ALA A 169 -19.79 -1.79 5.20
C ALA A 169 -18.77 -2.92 4.93
N ASP A 170 -19.26 -4.14 4.72
CA ASP A 170 -18.48 -5.36 4.49
C ASP A 170 -18.31 -5.73 3.00
N GLU A 171 -18.89 -4.94 2.10
CA GLU A 171 -18.88 -5.21 0.65
C GLU A 171 -17.78 -4.48 -0.10
N VAL A 172 -17.15 -3.44 0.47
CA VAL A 172 -16.02 -2.75 -0.17
C VAL A 172 -14.71 -3.20 0.44
N ARG A 173 -13.82 -3.71 -0.42
CA ARG A 173 -12.51 -4.21 -0.04
C ARG A 173 -11.40 -3.40 -0.70
N LEU A 174 -10.37 -3.07 0.07
CA LEU A 174 -9.07 -2.74 -0.48
C LEU A 174 -8.41 -4.05 -0.93
N VAL A 175 -8.19 -4.16 -2.24
CA VAL A 175 -7.63 -5.35 -2.89
C VAL A 175 -6.21 -5.13 -3.40
N TRP A 176 -5.77 -3.87 -3.48
CA TRP A 176 -4.44 -3.49 -3.89
C TRP A 176 -3.96 -2.26 -3.15
N ILE A 177 -2.69 -2.27 -2.78
CA ILE A 177 -1.98 -1.11 -2.25
C ILE A 177 -0.55 -1.15 -2.77
N GLY A 178 -0.07 -0.03 -3.30
CA GLY A 178 1.25 0.03 -3.89
C GLY A 178 1.73 1.45 -4.13
N LEU A 179 2.93 1.57 -4.67
CA LEU A 179 3.57 2.80 -5.08
C LEU A 179 3.82 2.75 -6.58
N VAL A 180 3.64 3.89 -7.22
CA VAL A 180 3.93 4.08 -8.64
C VAL A 180 4.71 5.37 -8.85
N SER A 181 5.46 5.45 -9.95
CA SER A 181 5.98 6.72 -10.44
C SER A 181 4.80 7.63 -10.81
N GLY A 182 4.77 8.84 -10.28
CA GLY A 182 3.74 9.81 -10.58
C GLY A 182 3.81 10.31 -12.03
N GLN A 183 2.72 10.94 -12.47
CA GLN A 183 2.53 11.33 -13.87
C GLN A 183 2.27 12.83 -14.04
N ASP A 184 2.20 13.58 -12.93
CA ASP A 184 1.84 15.01 -12.95
C ASP A 184 2.94 15.87 -13.58
N HIS A 185 4.20 15.43 -13.46
CA HIS A 185 5.36 16.09 -14.03
C HIS A 185 6.49 15.10 -14.27
N VAL A 186 7.52 15.54 -14.99
CA VAL A 186 8.74 14.77 -15.19
C VAL A 186 9.64 14.97 -13.97
N ALA A 187 9.86 13.90 -13.22
CA ALA A 187 10.76 13.89 -12.08
C ALA A 187 12.22 14.16 -12.50
N SER A 188 12.95 14.87 -11.65
CA SER A 188 14.41 15.04 -11.81
C SER A 188 15.13 13.69 -11.70
N GLU A 189 16.19 13.47 -12.48
CA GLU A 189 17.02 12.24 -12.39
C GLU A 189 17.59 12.00 -10.99
N ASN A 190 17.83 13.09 -10.23
CA ASN A 190 18.32 13.03 -8.87
C ASN A 190 17.20 12.97 -7.82
N SER A 191 15.92 12.93 -8.21
CA SER A 191 14.79 12.84 -7.28
C SER A 191 14.79 11.48 -6.58
N VAL A 192 14.74 11.51 -5.25
CA VAL A 192 14.59 10.31 -4.43
C VAL A 192 13.55 10.57 -3.34
N THR A 193 12.52 9.74 -3.34
CA THR A 193 11.55 9.64 -2.24
C THR A 193 11.80 8.33 -1.50
N HIS A 194 12.18 8.42 -0.23
CA HIS A 194 12.29 7.26 0.64
C HIS A 194 10.95 7.00 1.31
N LEU A 195 10.46 5.75 1.30
CA LEU A 195 9.22 5.34 1.98
C LEU A 195 9.43 4.16 2.90
N THR A 196 8.74 4.16 4.04
CA THR A 196 8.74 3.04 4.98
C THR A 196 7.44 3.01 5.79
N HIS A 197 7.19 1.91 6.51
CA HIS A 197 6.07 1.75 7.44
C HIS A 197 4.67 2.01 6.85
N ILE A 198 4.40 1.58 5.60
CA ILE A 198 3.02 1.62 5.09
C ILE A 198 2.16 0.64 5.91
N LEU A 199 1.19 1.18 6.64
CA LEU A 199 0.36 0.51 7.63
C LEU A 199 -1.11 0.80 7.40
N LEU A 200 -1.94 -0.23 7.43
CA LEU A 200 -3.38 -0.07 7.67
C LEU A 200 -3.68 -0.44 9.12
N SER A 201 -4.44 0.39 9.82
CA SER A 201 -4.81 0.20 11.22
C SER A 201 -6.30 0.45 11.48
N ARG A 202 -6.76 -0.03 12.63
CA ARG A 202 -8.13 0.12 13.13
C ARG A 202 -8.41 1.49 13.75
#